data_AF-A0A5J9W4G5-F1
#
_entry.id   AF-A0A5J9W4G5-F1
#
_cell.length_a   1.000
_cell.length_b   1.000
_cell.length_c   1.000
_cell.angle_alpha   90.00
_cell.angle_beta   90.00
_cell.angle_gamma   90.00
#
_symmetry.space_group_name_H-M   'P 1'
#
loop_
_entity.id
_entity.type
_entity.pdbx_description
1 polymer ?
#
loop_
_entity_poly.entity_id
_entity_poly.type
_entity_poly.pdbx_seq_one_letter_code
_entity_poly.pdbx_strand_id
1 'polypeptide(L)'
;MPASVNILEEARVAVPNTAALPPEPLRLSALDAQWVTLPLIQRVLVFVDGDGDGSHRAVPPFASVVAALRASLAETFARFPTLAGNIVHLPSTGDAAIDCADGSGVRFLVAEGGDVDAARLAGEEDHDAEAFARLVPVLDAGELPADTMAAQVTRLRGGVALGVAMHHAVVDGRSVWRFLQAWAAACRGEGDADAAAAPPTFDRAAVKLPGGDELARSVLRKYAPDLPVVRSLLCILLYLAVVRSLPVVRSLLYAPDIAGSASPHRRAAAHRRVAAAAPRNLSFYGPQKWRSKSPPPPATRTP
;
A
#
# COMPACT_ATOMS: atom_id res chain seq x y z
N MET A 1 4.80 25.14 -13.97
CA MET A 1 4.81 25.05 -12.49
C MET A 1 4.33 23.65 -12.15
N PRO A 2 5.05 22.84 -11.37
CA PRO A 2 4.51 21.55 -10.95
C PRO A 2 3.24 21.80 -10.14
N ALA A 3 2.20 21.01 -10.41
CA ALA A 3 0.88 21.22 -9.82
C ALA A 3 0.93 21.03 -8.29
N SER A 4 0.33 21.97 -7.55
CA SER A 4 0.25 21.93 -6.10
C SER A 4 -0.92 21.08 -5.64
N VAL A 5 -0.68 20.13 -4.74
CA VAL A 5 -1.74 19.46 -3.98
C VAL A 5 -2.05 20.30 -2.74
N ASN A 6 -3.30 20.73 -2.59
CA ASN A 6 -3.78 21.50 -1.45
C ASN A 6 -4.62 20.62 -0.51
N ILE A 7 -4.28 20.59 0.78
CA ILE A 7 -5.07 19.86 1.78
C ILE A 7 -6.31 20.69 2.14
N LEU A 8 -7.48 20.10 1.94
CA LEU A 8 -8.78 20.70 2.23
C LEU A 8 -9.29 20.33 3.62
N GLU A 9 -9.02 19.10 4.05
CA GLU A 9 -9.47 18.57 5.34
C GLU A 9 -8.49 17.54 5.87
N GLU A 10 -8.27 17.56 7.18
CA GLU A 10 -7.58 16.52 7.92
C GLU A 10 -8.52 15.95 8.99
N ALA A 11 -8.69 14.64 8.99
CA ALA A 11 -9.50 13.92 9.95
C ALA A 11 -8.77 12.66 10.44
N ARG A 12 -9.26 12.05 11.52
CA ARG A 12 -8.84 10.71 11.97
C ARG A 12 -10.02 9.74 11.85
N VAL A 13 -9.78 8.57 11.26
CA VAL A 13 -10.75 7.48 11.14
C VAL A 13 -10.44 6.48 12.24
N ALA A 14 -11.31 6.42 13.24
CA ALA A 14 -11.17 5.53 14.38
C ALA A 14 -11.57 4.08 14.05
N VAL A 15 -11.07 3.14 14.85
CA VAL A 15 -11.57 1.76 14.85
C VAL A 15 -13.00 1.75 15.44
N PRO A 16 -13.94 0.99 14.86
CA PRO A 16 -15.28 0.84 15.44
C PRO A 16 -15.19 0.25 16.85
N ASN A 17 -16.00 0.76 17.78
CA ASN A 17 -16.07 0.23 19.16
C ASN A 17 -16.49 -1.25 19.24
N THR A 18 -17.05 -1.79 18.16
CA THR A 18 -17.43 -3.20 18.03
C THR A 18 -16.27 -4.11 17.63
N ALA A 19 -15.11 -3.57 17.28
CA ALA A 19 -13.94 -4.35 16.88
C ALA A 19 -13.34 -5.08 18.09
N ALA A 20 -13.01 -6.36 17.89
CA ALA A 20 -12.25 -7.13 18.86
C ALA A 20 -10.77 -6.78 18.75
N LEU A 21 -10.31 -5.84 19.58
CA LEU A 21 -8.92 -5.42 19.63
C LEU A 21 -8.06 -6.43 20.41
N PRO A 22 -6.77 -6.59 20.05
CA PRO A 22 -5.82 -7.30 20.88
C PRO A 22 -5.78 -6.71 22.31
N PRO A 23 -5.79 -7.56 23.37
CA PRO A 23 -5.81 -7.08 24.76
C PRO A 23 -4.48 -6.48 25.21
N GLU A 24 -3.38 -6.80 24.52
CA GLU A 24 -2.04 -6.27 24.77
C GLU A 24 -1.37 -5.86 23.45
N PRO A 25 -0.42 -4.90 23.48
CA PRO A 25 0.37 -4.55 22.31
C PRO A 25 1.06 -5.77 21.67
N LEU A 26 0.93 -5.88 20.35
CA LEU A 26 1.45 -7.01 19.59
C LEU A 26 2.93 -6.82 19.31
N ARG A 27 3.80 -7.56 20.01
CA ARG A 27 5.26 -7.48 19.82
C ARG A 27 5.67 -7.76 18.38
N LEU A 28 6.68 -7.03 17.91
CA LEU A 28 7.27 -7.28 16.60
C LEU A 28 8.00 -8.63 16.57
N SER A 29 7.80 -9.42 15.52
CA SER A 29 8.64 -10.60 15.30
C SER A 29 9.98 -10.17 14.70
N ALA A 30 10.98 -11.05 14.70
CA ALA A 30 12.25 -10.75 14.04
C ALA A 30 12.13 -10.53 12.52
N LEU A 31 11.06 -11.05 11.88
CA LEU A 31 10.77 -10.77 10.47
C LEU A 31 10.35 -9.31 10.27
N ASP A 32 9.71 -8.71 11.27
CA ASP A 32 9.10 -7.37 11.22
C ASP A 32 10.04 -6.29 11.76
N ALA A 33 10.83 -6.62 12.78
CA ALA A 33 11.65 -5.69 13.56
C ALA A 33 12.62 -4.85 12.71
N GLN A 34 13.23 -5.44 11.68
CA GLN A 34 14.15 -4.70 10.79
C GLN A 34 13.43 -3.59 10.01
N TRP A 35 12.13 -3.77 9.74
CA TRP A 35 11.32 -2.85 8.94
C TRP A 35 10.84 -1.64 9.74
N VAL A 36 11.17 -1.54 11.03
CA VAL A 36 10.97 -0.32 11.83
C VAL A 36 11.73 0.86 11.21
N THR A 37 12.88 0.59 10.58
CA THR A 37 13.78 1.63 10.03
C THR A 37 13.72 1.80 8.52
N LEU A 38 12.96 0.94 7.84
CA LEU A 38 12.90 0.86 6.39
C LEU A 38 11.76 1.71 5.82
N PRO A 39 11.87 2.13 4.54
CA PRO A 39 10.90 3.06 3.97
C PRO A 39 9.49 2.49 4.01
N LEU A 40 8.55 3.40 4.20
CA LEU A 40 7.13 3.13 4.18
C LEU A 40 6.70 2.50 2.85
N ILE A 41 5.67 1.66 2.92
CA ILE A 41 5.01 1.21 1.70
C ILE A 41 4.01 2.28 1.29
N GLN A 42 4.23 2.85 0.10
CA GLN A 42 3.36 3.86 -0.48
C GLN A 42 2.68 3.33 -1.74
N ARG A 43 1.39 3.62 -1.90
CA ARG A 43 0.60 3.27 -3.09
C ARG A 43 -0.31 4.42 -3.47
N VAL A 44 -0.44 4.69 -4.76
CA VAL A 44 -1.43 5.59 -5.34
C VAL A 44 -2.32 4.78 -6.26
N LEU A 45 -3.62 4.85 -6.04
CA LEU A 45 -4.65 4.28 -6.91
C LEU A 45 -5.34 5.45 -7.61
N VAL A 46 -5.25 5.50 -8.95
CA VAL A 46 -5.87 6.56 -9.75
C VAL A 46 -7.15 6.02 -10.39
N PHE A 47 -8.26 6.72 -10.16
CA PHE A 47 -9.57 6.46 -10.75
C PHE A 47 -9.87 7.57 -11.74
N VAL A 48 -9.94 7.22 -13.02
CA VAL A 48 -10.21 8.16 -14.11
C VAL A 48 -11.72 8.17 -14.38
N ASP A 49 -12.27 9.36 -14.61
CA ASP A 49 -13.64 9.53 -15.07
C ASP A 49 -13.85 8.82 -16.41
N GLY A 50 -15.06 8.29 -16.62
CA GLY A 50 -15.40 7.73 -17.91
C GLY A 50 -15.56 8.81 -18.98
N ASP A 51 -14.90 8.63 -20.13
CA ASP A 51 -14.96 9.55 -21.27
C ASP A 51 -16.31 9.51 -22.03
N GLY A 52 -17.35 8.90 -21.46
CA GLY A 52 -18.67 8.75 -22.07
C GLY A 52 -18.75 7.70 -23.19
N ASP A 53 -17.66 7.00 -23.48
CA ASP A 53 -17.57 5.92 -24.50
C ASP A 53 -18.16 4.57 -24.05
N GLY A 54 -18.63 4.49 -22.80
CA GLY A 54 -19.20 3.30 -22.17
C GLY A 54 -18.17 2.28 -21.66
N SER A 55 -16.87 2.55 -21.76
CA SER A 55 -15.79 1.66 -21.28
C SER A 55 -15.49 1.82 -19.79
N HIS A 56 -15.73 3.00 -19.24
CA HIS A 56 -15.49 3.36 -17.84
C HIS A 56 -16.71 4.05 -17.22
N ARG A 57 -17.02 3.72 -15.97
CA ARG A 57 -18.10 4.36 -15.22
C ARG A 57 -17.60 5.70 -14.68
N ALA A 58 -18.41 6.76 -14.82
CA ALA A 58 -18.12 8.06 -14.21
C ALA A 58 -17.87 7.93 -12.71
N VAL A 59 -16.86 8.64 -12.19
CA VAL A 59 -16.60 8.68 -10.75
C VAL A 59 -17.77 9.42 -10.08
N PRO A 60 -18.28 8.92 -8.93
CA PRO A 60 -19.31 9.62 -8.19
C PRO A 60 -18.86 11.02 -7.74
N PRO A 61 -19.80 11.90 -7.32
CA PRO A 61 -19.44 13.19 -6.75
C PRO A 61 -18.37 13.05 -5.66
N PHE A 62 -17.35 13.92 -5.69
CA PHE A 62 -16.17 13.80 -4.84
C PHE A 62 -16.49 13.67 -3.34
N ALA A 63 -17.46 14.45 -2.85
CA ALA A 63 -17.91 14.36 -1.45
C ALA A 63 -18.48 12.98 -1.10
N SER A 64 -19.22 12.35 -2.02
CA SER A 64 -19.74 10.99 -1.84
C SER A 64 -18.61 9.95 -1.83
N VAL A 65 -17.59 10.12 -2.67
CA VAL A 65 -16.39 9.27 -2.68
C VAL A 65 -15.67 9.36 -1.34
N VAL A 66 -15.41 10.58 -0.84
CA VAL A 66 -14.77 10.80 0.46
C VAL A 66 -15.57 10.15 1.60
N ALA A 67 -16.89 10.38 1.64
CA ALA A 67 -17.76 9.80 2.67
C ALA A 67 -17.74 8.27 2.65
N ALA A 68 -17.86 7.66 1.45
CA ALA A 68 -17.83 6.22 1.29
C ALA A 68 -16.47 5.61 1.70
N LEU A 69 -15.36 6.25 1.29
CA LEU A 69 -14.02 5.80 1.66
C LEU A 69 -13.76 5.88 3.17
N ARG A 70 -14.19 6.96 3.83
CA ARG A 70 -14.07 7.08 5.30
C ARG A 70 -14.88 6.03 6.04
N ALA A 71 -16.16 5.87 5.67
CA ALA A 71 -17.05 4.92 6.34
C ALA A 71 -16.56 3.47 6.18
N SER A 72 -16.18 3.09 4.96
CA SER A 72 -15.65 1.75 4.68
C SER A 72 -14.26 1.51 5.27
N LEU A 73 -13.44 2.55 5.44
CA LEU A 73 -12.14 2.42 6.11
C LEU A 73 -12.33 2.07 7.59
N ALA A 74 -13.26 2.77 8.26
CA ALA A 74 -13.62 2.45 9.65
C ALA A 74 -14.09 1.00 9.78
N GLU A 75 -15.01 0.55 8.91
CA GLU A 75 -15.46 -0.85 8.89
C GLU A 75 -14.30 -1.84 8.68
N THR A 76 -13.38 -1.53 7.77
CA THR A 76 -12.24 -2.40 7.46
C THR A 76 -11.29 -2.55 8.65
N PHE A 77 -11.14 -1.53 9.50
CA PHE A 77 -10.29 -1.62 10.69
C PHE A 77 -10.79 -2.63 11.73
N ALA A 78 -12.06 -3.01 11.72
CA ALA A 78 -12.54 -4.10 12.56
C ALA A 78 -11.84 -5.44 12.24
N ARG A 79 -11.42 -5.64 10.97
CA ARG A 79 -10.68 -6.82 10.51
C ARG A 79 -9.16 -6.63 10.51
N PHE A 80 -8.71 -5.38 10.46
CA PHE A 80 -7.29 -5.02 10.38
C PHE A 80 -6.91 -3.99 11.46
N PRO A 81 -7.08 -4.32 12.76
CA PRO A 81 -6.85 -3.36 13.85
C PRO A 81 -5.40 -2.88 13.92
N THR A 82 -4.45 -3.72 13.49
CA THR A 82 -3.02 -3.36 13.44
C THR A 82 -2.69 -2.21 12.50
N LEU A 83 -3.55 -1.93 11.52
CA LEU A 83 -3.39 -0.81 10.59
C LEU A 83 -4.07 0.47 11.08
N ALA A 84 -4.69 0.45 12.27
CA ALA A 84 -5.27 1.61 12.92
C ALA A 84 -4.68 1.92 14.29
N GLY A 85 -3.54 1.29 14.60
CA GLY A 85 -2.79 1.51 15.81
C GLY A 85 -1.46 2.23 15.56
N ASN A 86 -0.59 2.13 16.56
CA ASN A 86 0.71 2.78 16.59
C ASN A 86 1.81 1.75 16.88
N ILE A 87 2.97 1.92 16.24
CA ILE A 87 4.18 1.20 16.65
C ILE A 87 4.73 1.93 17.86
N VAL A 88 4.85 1.24 19.00
CA VAL A 88 5.33 1.77 20.27
C VAL A 88 6.65 1.12 20.66
N HIS A 89 7.52 1.87 21.32
CA HIS A 89 8.71 1.34 22.00
C HIS A 89 8.31 0.85 23.39
N LEU A 90 8.86 -0.29 23.83
CA LEU A 90 8.67 -0.87 25.16
C LEU A 90 9.99 -0.75 25.96
N PRO A 91 10.20 0.32 26.74
CA PRO A 91 11.49 0.59 27.37
C PRO A 91 11.95 -0.49 28.36
N SER A 92 11.01 -1.20 28.99
CA SER A 92 11.32 -2.25 29.97
C SER A 92 12.02 -3.47 29.36
N THR A 93 11.81 -3.71 28.06
CA THR A 93 12.40 -4.86 27.35
C THR A 93 13.26 -4.45 26.16
N GLY A 94 13.19 -3.19 25.73
CA GLY A 94 13.82 -2.72 24.48
C GLY A 94 13.15 -3.27 23.23
N ASP A 95 11.89 -3.73 23.34
CA ASP A 95 11.09 -4.21 22.22
C ASP A 95 10.34 -3.07 21.53
N ALA A 96 9.80 -3.36 20.35
CA ALA A 96 8.76 -2.58 19.72
C ALA A 96 7.50 -3.45 19.55
N ALA A 97 6.33 -2.83 19.65
CA ALA A 97 5.04 -3.51 19.54
C ALA A 97 4.03 -2.65 18.79
N ILE A 98 2.92 -3.24 18.34
CA ILE A 98 1.79 -2.53 17.75
C ILE A 98 0.71 -2.40 18.82
N ASP A 99 0.49 -1.18 19.30
CA ASP A 99 -0.62 -0.84 20.18
C ASP A 99 -1.84 -0.50 19.34
N CYS A 100 -2.92 -1.29 19.47
CA CYS A 100 -4.17 -1.08 18.75
C CYS A 100 -5.25 -0.42 19.62
N ALA A 101 -4.98 -0.20 20.91
CA ALA A 101 -5.97 0.15 21.93
C ALA A 101 -5.98 1.65 22.29
N ASP A 102 -5.02 2.43 21.80
CA ASP A 102 -4.92 3.86 22.10
C ASP A 102 -6.08 4.70 21.51
N GLY A 103 -6.84 4.13 20.57
CA GLY A 103 -7.99 4.77 19.93
C GLY A 103 -7.62 5.97 19.05
N SER A 104 -6.33 6.13 18.70
CA SER A 104 -5.85 7.29 17.94
C SER A 104 -6.37 7.30 16.51
N GLY A 105 -6.71 6.13 15.96
CA GLY A 105 -7.21 5.98 14.61
C GLY A 105 -6.19 6.39 13.54
N VAL A 106 -6.63 6.46 12.29
CA VAL A 106 -5.75 6.71 11.14
C VAL A 106 -5.98 8.09 10.57
N ARG A 107 -4.91 8.83 10.29
CA ARG A 107 -5.01 10.12 9.60
C ARG A 107 -5.54 9.92 8.17
N PHE A 108 -6.59 10.67 7.85
CA PHE A 108 -7.27 10.67 6.58
C PHE A 108 -7.37 12.09 6.02
N LEU A 109 -6.66 12.34 4.93
CA LEU A 109 -6.57 13.65 4.28
C LEU A 109 -7.53 13.72 3.09
N VAL A 110 -8.18 14.86 2.93
CA VAL A 110 -8.91 15.22 1.70
C VAL A 110 -8.16 16.38 1.06
N ALA A 111 -7.87 16.25 -0.22
CA ALA A 111 -7.04 17.20 -0.94
C ALA A 111 -7.59 17.51 -2.34
N GLU A 112 -7.09 18.58 -2.93
CA GLU A 112 -7.30 18.97 -4.32
C GLU A 112 -5.97 19.07 -5.05
N GLY A 113 -5.87 18.40 -6.20
CA GLY A 113 -4.65 18.33 -7.01
C GLY A 113 -4.51 19.42 -8.06
N GLY A 114 -5.30 20.49 -8.01
CA GLY A 114 -5.27 21.57 -9.02
C GLY A 114 -5.46 21.02 -10.44
N ASP A 115 -4.49 21.31 -11.32
CA ASP A 115 -4.51 20.91 -12.74
C ASP A 115 -3.94 19.50 -13.03
N VAL A 116 -3.66 18.68 -11.99
CA VAL A 116 -3.21 17.30 -12.20
C VAL A 116 -4.30 16.49 -12.91
N ASP A 117 -3.99 16.00 -14.10
CA ASP A 117 -4.86 15.14 -14.92
C ASP A 117 -4.75 13.67 -14.51
N ALA A 118 -5.87 13.06 -14.14
CA ALA A 118 -5.96 11.65 -13.79
C ALA A 118 -5.62 10.71 -14.96
N ALA A 119 -6.06 11.02 -16.18
CA ALA A 119 -5.79 10.21 -17.38
C ALA A 119 -4.30 10.23 -17.73
N ARG A 120 -3.63 11.39 -17.57
CA ARG A 120 -2.17 11.50 -17.72
C ARG A 120 -1.43 10.62 -16.72
N LEU A 121 -1.85 10.63 -15.45
CA LEU A 121 -1.22 9.80 -14.41
C LEU A 121 -1.48 8.31 -14.58
N ALA A 122 -2.60 7.93 -15.19
CA ALA A 122 -2.95 6.53 -15.45
C ALA A 122 -2.35 5.98 -16.76
N GLY A 123 -1.81 6.85 -17.62
CA GLY A 123 -1.22 6.48 -18.91
C GLY A 123 0.16 5.82 -18.81
N GLU A 124 0.67 5.36 -19.95
CA GLU A 124 2.00 4.71 -20.05
C GLU A 124 3.16 5.71 -20.27
N GLU A 125 2.88 7.01 -20.35
CA GLU A 125 3.90 8.05 -20.49
C GLU A 125 4.76 8.18 -19.21
N ASP A 126 5.94 8.78 -19.33
CA ASP A 126 6.94 8.89 -18.25
C ASP A 126 6.29 9.26 -16.90
N HIS A 127 6.38 8.32 -15.95
CA HIS A 127 5.74 8.44 -14.63
C HIS A 127 6.30 9.66 -13.90
N ASP A 128 5.43 10.64 -13.65
CA ASP A 128 5.73 11.86 -12.90
C ASP A 128 5.89 11.53 -11.40
N ALA A 129 7.09 11.09 -11.02
CA ALA A 129 7.39 10.67 -9.65
C ALA A 129 7.14 11.77 -8.61
N GLU A 130 7.35 13.04 -8.98
CA GLU A 130 7.07 14.18 -8.12
C GLU A 130 5.56 14.35 -7.91
N ALA A 131 4.75 14.20 -8.96
CA ALA A 131 3.29 14.21 -8.82
C ALA A 131 2.81 13.06 -7.91
N PHE A 132 3.30 11.83 -8.11
CA PHE A 132 2.91 10.70 -7.26
C PHE A 132 3.30 10.89 -5.79
N ALA A 133 4.47 11.45 -5.51
CA ALA A 133 4.92 11.72 -4.15
C ALA A 133 3.98 12.69 -3.40
N ARG A 134 3.33 13.63 -4.11
CA ARG A 134 2.36 14.58 -3.54
C ARG A 134 0.96 13.99 -3.34
N LEU A 135 0.66 12.85 -3.97
CA LEU A 135 -0.63 12.16 -3.87
C LEU A 135 -0.69 11.15 -2.71
N VAL A 136 0.42 10.97 -1.98
CA VAL A 136 0.51 10.07 -0.83
C VAL A 136 0.65 10.89 0.45
N PRO A 137 -0.03 10.53 1.55
CA PRO A 137 0.12 11.24 2.82
C PRO A 137 1.52 11.02 3.42
N VAL A 138 2.06 12.06 4.08
CA VAL A 138 3.33 11.98 4.82
C VAL A 138 3.11 11.25 6.15
N LEU A 139 3.48 9.98 6.26
CA LEU A 139 3.43 9.25 7.52
C LEU A 139 4.77 9.43 8.27
N ASP A 140 4.76 10.04 9.46
CA ASP A 140 5.98 10.22 10.23
C ASP A 140 6.34 8.91 10.95
N ALA A 141 7.53 8.41 10.64
CA ALA A 141 8.11 7.20 11.22
C ALA A 141 9.53 7.46 11.75
N GLY A 142 9.87 8.73 12.01
CA GLY A 142 11.18 9.14 12.53
C GLY A 142 11.35 8.92 14.03
N GLU A 143 10.25 8.71 14.76
CA GLU A 143 10.24 8.46 16.20
C GLU A 143 9.00 7.64 16.59
N LEU A 144 9.12 6.80 17.61
CA LEU A 144 8.00 6.06 18.20
C LEU A 144 7.38 6.84 19.38
N PRO A 145 6.04 6.91 19.51
CA PRO A 145 5.06 6.16 18.73
C PRO A 145 4.85 6.68 17.31
N ALA A 146 4.76 5.77 16.34
CA ALA A 146 4.51 6.09 14.93
C ALA A 146 3.18 5.49 14.47
N ASP A 147 2.37 6.29 13.76
CA ASP A 147 1.13 5.81 13.13
C ASP A 147 1.46 4.65 12.15
N THR A 148 0.64 3.60 12.14
CA THR A 148 0.87 2.43 11.28
C THR A 148 0.46 2.68 9.83
N MET A 149 -0.41 3.67 9.59
CA MET A 149 -1.00 3.98 8.29
C MET A 149 -1.44 5.44 8.21
N ALA A 150 -1.51 5.99 7.00
CA ALA A 150 -2.29 7.17 6.66
C ALA A 150 -2.91 7.03 5.26
N ALA A 151 -4.03 7.72 5.02
CA ALA A 151 -4.69 7.79 3.71
C ALA A 151 -4.90 9.24 3.24
N GLN A 152 -4.89 9.47 1.94
CA GLN A 152 -5.20 10.74 1.30
C GLN A 152 -6.08 10.51 0.08
N VAL A 153 -7.21 11.21 0.01
CA VAL A 153 -8.08 11.24 -1.17
C VAL A 153 -7.93 12.59 -1.84
N THR A 154 -7.48 12.61 -3.09
CA THR A 154 -7.19 13.83 -3.84
C THR A 154 -8.12 13.95 -5.03
N ARG A 155 -8.86 15.05 -5.14
CA ARG A 155 -9.62 15.39 -6.35
C ARG A 155 -8.65 15.79 -7.44
N LEU A 156 -8.75 15.16 -8.61
CA LEU A 156 -7.96 15.46 -9.80
C LEU A 156 -8.84 16.02 -10.91
N ARG A 157 -8.23 16.55 -11.97
CA ARG A 157 -8.96 16.80 -13.21
C ARG A 157 -9.29 15.47 -13.87
N GLY A 158 -10.59 15.22 -14.07
CA GLY A 158 -11.09 13.99 -14.70
C GLY A 158 -10.90 12.74 -13.86
N GLY A 159 -10.91 12.85 -12.53
CA GLY A 159 -10.81 11.68 -11.66
C GLY A 159 -10.47 11.96 -10.20
N VAL A 160 -10.07 10.90 -9.50
CA VAL A 160 -9.70 10.91 -8.08
C VAL A 160 -8.47 10.02 -7.87
N ALA A 161 -7.56 10.44 -6.99
CA ALA A 161 -6.47 9.59 -6.50
C ALA A 161 -6.70 9.21 -5.03
N LEU A 162 -6.44 7.94 -4.71
CA LEU A 162 -6.33 7.44 -3.34
C LEU A 162 -4.87 7.08 -3.07
N GLY A 163 -4.20 7.87 -2.25
CA GLY A 163 -2.87 7.60 -1.72
C GLY A 163 -2.94 6.92 -0.36
N VAL A 164 -2.11 5.91 -0.15
CA VAL A 164 -1.90 5.29 1.17
C VAL A 164 -0.41 5.20 1.48
N ALA A 165 -0.06 5.46 2.73
CA ALA A 165 1.24 5.19 3.30
C ALA A 165 1.04 4.21 4.47
N MET A 166 1.86 3.15 4.53
CA MET A 166 1.77 2.10 5.54
C MET A 166 3.15 1.75 6.07
N HIS A 167 3.24 1.53 7.37
CA HIS A 167 4.49 1.18 8.03
C HIS A 167 4.88 -0.27 7.73
N HIS A 168 6.09 -0.48 7.19
CA HIS A 168 6.52 -1.79 6.68
C HIS A 168 6.72 -2.85 7.78
N ALA A 169 6.96 -2.45 9.04
CA ALA A 169 6.90 -3.32 10.22
C ALA A 169 5.50 -3.93 10.52
N VAL A 170 4.44 -3.42 9.90
CA VAL A 170 3.06 -3.92 10.08
C VAL A 170 2.61 -4.74 8.87
N VAL A 171 3.09 -4.39 7.68
CA VAL A 171 2.64 -4.98 6.42
C VAL A 171 3.76 -5.42 5.49
N ASP A 172 3.52 -6.51 4.77
CA ASP A 172 4.31 -6.94 3.63
C ASP A 172 3.54 -6.67 2.32
N GLY A 173 4.15 -6.98 1.17
CA GLY A 173 3.50 -6.73 -0.12
C GLY A 173 2.17 -7.47 -0.32
N ARG A 174 1.95 -8.61 0.34
CA ARG A 174 0.70 -9.37 0.25
C ARG A 174 -0.36 -8.80 1.20
N SER A 175 0.01 -8.44 2.42
CA SER A 175 -0.95 -7.90 3.39
C SER A 175 -1.45 -6.50 3.00
N VAL A 176 -0.63 -5.67 2.34
CA VAL A 176 -1.07 -4.40 1.72
C VAL A 176 -2.25 -4.63 0.77
N TRP A 177 -2.12 -5.57 -0.18
CA TRP A 177 -3.19 -5.82 -1.14
C TRP A 177 -4.41 -6.48 -0.52
N ARG A 178 -4.23 -7.39 0.44
CA ARG A 178 -5.36 -7.95 1.20
C ARG A 178 -6.17 -6.86 1.89
N PHE A 179 -5.51 -5.89 2.52
CA PHE A 179 -6.18 -4.75 3.14
C PHE A 179 -6.90 -3.89 2.11
N LEU A 180 -6.24 -3.49 1.02
CA LEU A 180 -6.85 -2.64 -0.02
C LEU A 180 -8.04 -3.33 -0.71
N GLN A 181 -7.98 -4.65 -0.89
CA GLN A 181 -9.10 -5.44 -1.43
C GLN A 181 -10.28 -5.49 -0.45
N ALA A 182 -10.01 -5.73 0.84
CA ALA A 182 -11.04 -5.70 1.88
C ALA A 182 -11.69 -4.31 2.00
N TRP A 183 -10.89 -3.24 1.98
CA TRP A 183 -11.40 -1.87 1.99
C TRP A 183 -12.25 -1.56 0.77
N ALA A 184 -11.81 -1.97 -0.43
CA ALA A 184 -12.59 -1.79 -1.64
C ALA A 184 -13.92 -2.57 -1.60
N ALA A 185 -13.94 -3.78 -1.03
CA ALA A 185 -15.17 -4.57 -0.87
C ALA A 185 -16.15 -3.90 0.10
N ALA A 186 -15.67 -3.45 1.26
CA ALA A 186 -16.47 -2.66 2.21
C ALA A 186 -17.03 -1.39 1.54
N CYS A 187 -16.21 -0.68 0.76
CA CYS A 187 -16.64 0.53 0.04
C CYS A 187 -17.72 0.27 -1.03
N ARG A 188 -17.79 -0.94 -1.59
CA ARG A 188 -18.87 -1.34 -2.53
C ARG A 188 -20.15 -1.80 -1.82
N GLY A 189 -20.17 -1.83 -0.49
CA GLY A 189 -21.27 -2.39 0.29
C GLY A 189 -21.38 -3.91 0.15
N GLU A 190 -20.30 -4.56 -0.31
CA GLU A 190 -20.26 -6.01 -0.47
C GLU A 190 -20.04 -6.72 0.89
N GLY A 191 -19.91 -5.97 1.99
CA GLY A 191 -19.66 -6.51 3.33
C GLY A 191 -18.48 -7.48 3.32
N ASP A 192 -18.55 -8.52 4.15
CA ASP A 192 -17.62 -9.66 4.14
C ASP A 192 -17.77 -10.53 2.87
N ALA A 193 -17.91 -9.95 1.68
CA ALA A 193 -17.84 -10.67 0.40
C ALA A 193 -16.47 -11.35 0.16
N ASP A 194 -15.48 -11.07 1.02
CA ASP A 194 -14.26 -11.85 1.13
C ASP A 194 -14.37 -12.99 2.17
N ALA A 195 -15.58 -13.45 2.50
CA ALA A 195 -15.85 -14.64 3.33
C ALA A 195 -15.19 -15.92 2.79
N ALA A 196 -14.77 -15.91 1.51
CA ALA A 196 -13.98 -16.99 0.92
C ALA A 196 -12.50 -16.97 1.36
N ALA A 197 -11.96 -15.83 1.79
CA ALA A 197 -10.60 -15.71 2.30
C ALA A 197 -10.57 -15.89 3.82
N ALA A 198 -9.66 -16.73 4.30
CA ALA A 198 -9.47 -16.90 5.75
C ALA A 198 -9.19 -15.54 6.41
N PRO A 199 -9.80 -15.25 7.58
CA PRO A 199 -9.56 -14.00 8.29
C PRO A 199 -8.07 -13.81 8.58
N PRO A 200 -7.55 -12.57 8.59
CA PRO A 200 -6.18 -12.34 9.01
C PRO A 200 -6.01 -12.82 10.46
N THR A 201 -4.88 -13.47 10.73
CA THR A 201 -4.45 -13.76 12.09
C THR A 201 -3.40 -12.75 12.51
N PHE A 202 -3.53 -12.25 13.72
CA PHE A 202 -2.54 -11.39 14.37
C PHE A 202 -1.81 -12.11 15.50
N ASP A 203 -2.04 -13.42 15.64
CA ASP A 203 -1.24 -14.27 16.53
C ASP A 203 0.16 -14.46 15.94
N ARG A 204 1.09 -13.62 16.39
CA ARG A 204 2.50 -13.66 15.97
C ARG A 204 3.26 -14.84 16.60
N ALA A 205 2.74 -15.46 17.67
CA ALA A 205 3.35 -16.64 18.28
C ALA A 205 3.22 -17.89 17.40
N ALA A 206 2.32 -17.89 16.42
CA ALA A 206 2.21 -18.93 15.40
C ALA A 206 3.49 -19.06 14.55
N VAL A 207 4.29 -18.00 14.42
CA VAL A 207 5.56 -17.99 13.68
C VAL A 207 6.71 -18.27 14.64
N LYS A 208 7.12 -19.54 14.74
CA LYS A 208 8.22 -19.97 15.62
C LYS A 208 9.58 -19.71 14.97
N LEU A 209 10.21 -18.58 15.32
CA LEU A 209 11.58 -18.27 14.93
C LEU A 209 12.59 -18.75 15.99
N PRO A 210 13.77 -19.26 15.61
CA PRO A 210 14.83 -19.55 16.56
C PRO A 210 15.18 -18.31 17.40
N GLY A 211 15.20 -18.44 18.73
CA GLY A 211 15.46 -17.32 19.64
C GLY A 211 14.25 -16.42 19.96
N GLY A 212 13.10 -16.61 19.30
CA GLY A 212 11.84 -15.92 19.62
C GLY A 212 11.98 -14.40 19.77
N ASP A 213 11.42 -13.85 20.85
CA ASP A 213 11.47 -12.42 21.16
C ASP A 213 12.91 -11.88 21.29
N GLU A 214 13.88 -12.69 21.74
CA GLU A 214 15.26 -12.23 21.85
C GLU A 214 15.90 -11.99 20.47
N LEU A 215 15.49 -12.78 19.47
CA LEU A 215 15.92 -12.51 18.10
C LEU A 215 15.34 -11.17 17.60
N ALA A 216 14.08 -10.88 17.90
CA ALA A 216 13.46 -9.60 17.55
C ALA A 216 14.19 -8.42 18.20
N ARG A 217 14.50 -8.50 19.50
CA ARG A 217 15.31 -7.50 20.21
C ARG A 217 16.70 -7.35 19.62
N SER A 218 17.36 -8.45 19.26
CA SER A 218 18.67 -8.42 18.61
C SER A 218 18.62 -7.68 17.26
N VAL A 219 17.57 -7.91 16.47
CA VAL A 219 17.32 -7.19 15.22
C VAL A 219 17.06 -5.71 15.48
N LEU A 220 16.24 -5.35 16.48
CA LEU A 220 16.00 -3.96 16.86
C LEU A 220 17.29 -3.27 17.31
N ARG A 221 18.09 -3.87 18.21
CA ARG A 221 19.39 -3.31 18.61
C ARG A 221 20.36 -3.13 17.45
N LYS A 222 20.27 -3.98 16.43
CA LYS A 222 21.14 -3.90 15.24
C LYS A 222 20.73 -2.78 14.28
N TYR A 223 19.43 -2.65 13.99
CA TYR A 223 18.94 -1.73 12.94
C TYR A 223 18.34 -0.44 13.49
N ALA A 224 17.77 -0.46 14.70
CA ALA A 224 17.17 0.66 15.41
C ALA A 224 17.76 0.79 16.85
N PRO A 225 19.09 0.99 17.02
CA PRO A 225 19.71 1.04 18.35
C PRO A 225 19.26 2.22 19.22
N ASP A 226 18.75 3.29 18.59
CA ASP A 226 18.43 4.57 19.24
C ASP A 226 16.94 4.72 19.59
N LEU A 227 16.17 3.63 19.61
CA LEU A 227 14.74 3.68 19.94
C LEU A 227 14.48 4.46 21.25
N PRO A 228 13.47 5.35 21.28
CA PRO A 228 12.37 5.47 20.32
C PRO A 228 12.70 6.25 19.03
N VAL A 229 13.87 6.87 18.91
CA VAL A 229 14.27 7.60 17.71
C VAL A 229 14.67 6.62 16.60
N VAL A 230 14.10 6.80 15.41
CA VAL A 230 14.28 5.92 14.26
C VAL A 230 15.12 6.64 13.19
N ARG A 231 16.41 6.31 13.11
CA ARG A 231 17.32 6.91 12.11
C ARG A 231 17.31 6.10 10.80
N SER A 232 16.64 6.60 9.77
CA SER A 232 16.49 5.90 8.48
C SER A 232 17.75 5.86 7.59
N LEU A 233 18.77 6.69 7.87
CA LEU A 233 19.90 6.94 6.95
C LEU A 233 20.77 5.70 6.65
N LEU A 234 21.06 4.87 7.64
CA LEU A 234 21.90 3.68 7.44
C LEU A 234 21.17 2.60 6.62
N CYS A 235 19.86 2.47 6.84
CA CYS A 235 19.01 1.46 6.22
C CYS A 235 18.55 1.82 4.80
N ILE A 236 18.39 3.09 4.46
CA ILE A 236 18.11 3.51 3.07
C ILE A 236 19.30 3.15 2.16
N LEU A 237 20.54 3.39 2.59
CA LEU A 237 21.73 3.03 1.82
C LEU A 237 21.86 1.50 1.65
N LEU A 238 21.57 0.73 2.70
CA LEU A 238 21.54 -0.73 2.65
C LEU A 238 20.39 -1.27 1.79
N TYR A 239 19.18 -0.70 1.90
CA TYR A 239 18.02 -1.05 1.09
C TYR A 239 18.29 -0.77 -0.39
N LEU A 240 18.79 0.43 -0.72
CA LEU A 240 19.20 0.76 -2.08
C LEU A 240 20.30 -0.18 -2.59
N ALA A 241 21.27 -0.58 -1.74
CA ALA A 241 22.29 -1.55 -2.12
C ALA A 241 21.69 -2.95 -2.39
N VAL A 242 20.79 -3.45 -1.53
CA VAL A 242 20.10 -4.74 -1.69
C VAL A 242 19.22 -4.72 -2.93
N VAL A 243 18.40 -3.68 -3.10
CA VAL A 243 17.54 -3.50 -4.27
C VAL A 243 18.37 -3.41 -5.56
N ARG A 244 19.48 -2.67 -5.56
CA ARG A 244 20.44 -2.62 -6.70
C ARG A 244 21.13 -3.96 -6.97
N SER A 245 21.27 -4.80 -5.94
CA SER A 245 21.89 -6.13 -6.05
C SER A 245 20.91 -7.19 -6.56
N LEU A 246 19.60 -6.93 -6.52
CA LEU A 246 18.60 -7.81 -7.13
C LEU A 246 18.71 -7.74 -8.67
N PRO A 247 18.87 -8.88 -9.36
CA PRO A 247 19.19 -8.92 -10.79
C PRO A 247 18.13 -8.25 -11.69
N VAL A 248 16.88 -8.15 -11.22
CA VAL A 248 15.77 -7.49 -11.94
C VAL A 248 15.94 -5.97 -11.98
N VAL A 249 16.47 -5.35 -10.91
CA VAL A 249 16.60 -3.89 -10.79
C VAL A 249 17.91 -3.39 -11.41
N ARG A 250 18.96 -4.23 -11.41
CA ARG A 250 20.23 -3.94 -12.09
C ARG A 250 20.06 -3.72 -13.60
N SER A 251 19.10 -4.38 -14.24
CA SER A 251 18.82 -4.19 -15.67
C SER A 251 18.00 -2.92 -15.98
N LEU A 252 17.34 -2.32 -14.99
CA LEU A 252 16.56 -1.09 -15.12
C LEU A 252 17.38 0.17 -14.80
N LEU A 253 18.35 0.06 -13.88
CA LEU A 253 19.22 1.18 -13.48
C LEU A 253 20.50 1.30 -14.30
N TYR A 254 20.86 0.29 -15.09
CA TYR A 254 22.10 0.25 -15.88
C TYR A 254 21.80 -0.29 -17.30
N ALA A 255 20.85 0.32 -18.00
CA ALA A 255 20.85 0.25 -19.45
C ALA A 255 21.72 1.41 -19.95
N PRO A 256 22.91 1.15 -20.53
CA PRO A 256 23.65 2.23 -21.19
C PRO A 256 22.79 2.76 -22.34
N ASP A 257 22.74 4.08 -22.49
CA ASP A 257 22.13 4.75 -23.63
C ASP A 257 22.71 4.16 -24.93
N ILE A 258 21.97 3.24 -25.56
CA ILE A 258 22.18 2.89 -26.95
C ILE A 258 21.17 3.68 -27.77
N ALA A 259 21.35 5.01 -27.75
CA ALA A 259 20.84 5.88 -28.78
C ALA A 259 21.75 5.71 -30.01
N GLY A 260 21.32 4.93 -31.00
CA GLY A 260 22.03 4.85 -32.27
C GLY A 260 21.66 3.65 -33.15
N SER A 261 20.65 3.83 -34.00
CA SER A 261 20.49 3.11 -35.29
C SER A 261 20.29 1.58 -35.27
N ALA A 262 19.18 1.08 -34.71
CA ALA A 262 18.76 -0.30 -35.00
C ALA A 262 17.32 -0.36 -35.52
N SER A 263 17.13 -1.01 -36.67
CA SER A 263 15.86 -1.11 -37.38
C SER A 263 14.79 -1.90 -36.58
N PRO A 264 13.49 -1.68 -36.85
CA PRO A 264 12.37 -2.20 -36.06
C PRO A 264 12.39 -3.73 -35.83
N HIS A 265 12.94 -4.48 -36.78
CA HIS A 265 13.04 -5.94 -36.68
C HIS A 265 14.06 -6.43 -35.64
N ARG A 266 15.09 -5.65 -35.30
CA ARG A 266 16.09 -6.04 -34.29
C ARG A 266 15.59 -5.78 -32.85
N ARG A 267 14.70 -4.80 -32.64
CA ARG A 267 14.04 -4.55 -31.35
C ARG A 267 13.10 -5.71 -30.96
N ALA A 268 12.33 -6.24 -31.91
CA ALA A 268 11.42 -7.37 -31.65
C ALA A 268 12.14 -8.66 -31.23
N ALA A 269 13.36 -8.90 -31.75
CA ALA A 269 14.18 -10.06 -31.40
C ALA A 269 14.80 -9.96 -29.99
N ALA A 270 15.15 -8.75 -29.54
CA ALA A 270 15.65 -8.50 -28.19
C ALA A 270 14.53 -8.69 -27.13
N HIS A 271 13.31 -8.19 -27.40
CA HIS A 271 12.16 -8.39 -26.52
C HIS A 271 11.77 -9.87 -26.35
N ARG A 272 11.88 -10.70 -27.41
CA ARG A 272 11.60 -12.15 -27.31
C ARG A 272 12.63 -12.93 -26.49
N ARG A 273 13.89 -12.49 -26.45
CA ARG A 273 14.93 -13.14 -25.62
C ARG A 273 14.81 -12.80 -24.13
N VAL A 274 14.35 -11.59 -23.80
CA VAL A 274 14.11 -11.17 -22.41
C VAL A 274 12.88 -11.87 -21.82
N ALA A 275 11.81 -12.05 -22.60
CA ALA A 275 10.61 -12.76 -22.15
C ALA A 275 10.84 -14.27 -21.89
N ALA A 276 11.84 -14.88 -22.52
CA ALA A 276 12.15 -16.30 -22.36
C ALA A 276 13.01 -16.63 -21.12
N ALA A 277 13.62 -15.63 -20.47
CA ALA A 277 14.56 -15.82 -19.34
C ALA A 277 13.96 -15.49 -17.96
N ALA A 278 12.68 -15.10 -17.87
CA ALA A 278 12.03 -14.81 -16.60
C ALA A 278 11.61 -16.11 -15.87
N PRO A 279 12.01 -16.34 -14.60
CA PRO A 279 11.48 -17.44 -13.80
C PRO A 279 9.99 -17.22 -13.52
N ARG A 280 9.21 -18.31 -13.58
CA ARG A 280 7.73 -18.37 -13.54
C ARG A 280 7.03 -17.82 -12.27
N ASN A 281 7.74 -17.19 -11.33
CA ASN A 281 7.18 -16.82 -10.01
C ASN A 281 7.31 -15.32 -9.64
N LEU A 282 7.59 -14.42 -10.57
CA LEU A 282 7.43 -12.97 -10.34
C LEU A 282 6.40 -12.40 -11.33
N SER A 283 5.15 -12.23 -10.86
CA SER A 283 4.13 -11.50 -11.60
C SER A 283 4.31 -10.00 -11.39
N PHE A 284 4.84 -9.32 -12.40
CA PHE A 284 4.59 -7.89 -12.59
C PHE A 284 3.15 -7.74 -13.09
N TYR A 285 2.28 -7.14 -12.28
CA TYR A 285 0.92 -6.82 -12.71
C TYR A 285 0.93 -5.48 -13.45
N GLY A 286 0.91 -5.54 -14.78
CA GLY A 286 0.38 -4.47 -15.61
C GLY A 286 -1.17 -4.40 -15.50
N PRO A 287 -1.81 -3.43 -16.16
CA PRO A 287 -3.25 -3.20 -16.01
C PRO A 287 -4.07 -4.45 -16.41
N GLN A 288 -4.79 -5.01 -15.43
CA GLN A 288 -5.75 -6.07 -15.70
C GLN A 288 -7.02 -5.47 -16.30
N LYS A 289 -7.30 -5.78 -17.57
CA LYS A 289 -8.62 -5.52 -18.18
C LYS A 289 -9.67 -6.36 -17.47
N TRP A 290 -10.56 -5.71 -16.73
CA TRP A 290 -11.74 -6.35 -16.16
C TRP A 290 -12.71 -6.73 -17.29
N ARG A 291 -12.77 -8.02 -17.65
CA ARG A 291 -13.87 -8.55 -18.47
C ARG A 291 -14.98 -9.00 -17.52
N SER A 292 -16.13 -8.33 -17.58
CA SER A 292 -17.35 -8.87 -17.00
C SER A 292 -17.69 -10.19 -17.69
N LYS A 293 -17.86 -11.26 -16.91
CA LYS A 293 -18.50 -12.48 -17.40
C LYS A 293 -20.00 -12.30 -17.20
N SER A 294 -20.76 -12.25 -18.28
CA SER A 294 -22.22 -12.34 -18.23
C SER A 294 -22.63 -13.68 -17.59
N PRO A 295 -23.70 -13.72 -16.77
CA PRO A 295 -24.19 -14.96 -16.19
C PRO A 295 -24.73 -15.90 -17.30
N PRO A 296 -24.63 -17.23 -17.12
CA PRO A 296 -25.20 -18.18 -18.07
C PRO A 296 -26.74 -18.10 -18.06
N PRO A 297 -27.40 -18.34 -19.21
CA PRO A 297 -28.85 -18.32 -19.30
C PRO A 297 -29.48 -19.45 -18.46
N PRO A 298 -30.71 -19.25 -17.95
CA PRO A 298 -31.39 -20.25 -17.15
C PRO A 298 -31.69 -21.51 -17.98
N ALA A 299 -31.46 -22.68 -17.38
CA ALA A 299 -31.74 -23.97 -18.01
C ALA A 299 -33.24 -24.11 -18.30
N THR A 300 -33.57 -24.22 -19.59
CA THR A 300 -34.89 -24.64 -20.06
C THR A 300 -35.15 -26.08 -19.61
N ARG A 301 -36.06 -26.26 -18.66
CA ARG A 301 -36.76 -27.55 -18.50
C ARG A 301 -37.82 -27.63 -19.59
N THR A 302 -37.55 -28.40 -20.63
CA THR A 302 -38.60 -28.95 -21.49
C THR A 302 -39.31 -30.12 -20.79
N PRO A 303 -40.60 -30.34 -21.09
CA PRO A 303 -41.53 -31.14 -20.28
C PRO A 303 -41.22 -32.63 -20.25
#